data_AF-A0A1T4QKQ2-F1
#
_entry.id   AF-A0A1T4QKQ2-F1
#
_cell.length_a   1.000
_cell.length_b   1.000
_cell.length_c   1.000
_cell.angle_alpha   90.00
_cell.angle_beta   90.00
_cell.angle_gamma   90.00
#
_symmetry.space_group_name_H-M   'P 1'
#
loop_
_entity.id
_entity.type
_entity.pdbx_description
1 polymer ?
#
loop_
_entity_poly.entity_id
_entity_poly.type
_entity_poly.pdbx_seq_one_letter_code
_entity_poly.pdbx_strand_id
1 'polypeptide(L)'
;MKLPPRSILLPLLLCPAVAIAAPAQDPHGDAHAAHSAHAAHAVHAPAVVAPDHVRYEPDAPLMEGMRRMSAVVEALEHARHGHLGAAEVELLAAEVHDAAAFMFAHCELPPEPDVALHGLLARLMAGAQALEADPADLSPAEQMRAAVEDYRRLFEDPAFPG
;
A
#
# COMPACT_ATOMS: atom_id res chain seq x y z
N MET A 1 -22.70 -47.15 -26.29
CA MET A 1 -22.34 -48.56 -26.02
C MET A 1 -22.68 -48.86 -24.56
N LYS A 2 -23.44 -49.92 -24.26
CA LYS A 2 -24.11 -50.21 -22.97
C LYS A 2 -23.76 -51.64 -22.51
N LEU A 3 -23.07 -51.75 -21.36
CA LEU A 3 -22.90 -52.85 -20.35
C LEU A 3 -22.49 -54.29 -20.81
N PRO A 4 -21.92 -55.20 -19.94
CA PRO A 4 -22.40 -55.46 -18.57
C PRO A 4 -21.31 -55.97 -17.56
N PRO A 5 -21.60 -56.68 -16.44
CA PRO A 5 -21.07 -56.40 -15.10
C PRO A 5 -20.06 -57.47 -14.63
N ARG A 6 -19.34 -57.22 -13.54
CA ARG A 6 -18.64 -58.29 -12.81
C ARG A 6 -18.84 -58.12 -11.31
N SER A 7 -19.87 -58.80 -10.83
CA SER A 7 -20.03 -59.18 -9.42
C SER A 7 -19.07 -60.33 -9.12
N ILE A 8 -18.20 -60.19 -8.13
CA ILE A 8 -17.59 -61.32 -7.41
C ILE A 8 -17.79 -61.10 -5.92
N LEU A 9 -18.13 -62.20 -5.29
CA LEU A 9 -18.67 -62.43 -3.96
C LEU A 9 -17.64 -62.18 -2.84
N LEU A 10 -18.14 -61.55 -1.77
CA LEU A 10 -17.75 -61.51 -0.34
C LEU A 10 -16.69 -62.53 0.15
N PRO A 11 -15.90 -62.17 1.20
CA PRO A 11 -16.31 -62.66 2.51
C PRO A 11 -16.29 -61.63 3.64
N LEU A 12 -17.31 -61.82 4.45
CA LEU A 12 -17.58 -61.33 5.79
C LEU A 12 -16.33 -61.45 6.69
N LEU A 13 -15.81 -60.32 7.19
CA LEU A 13 -14.98 -60.32 8.39
C LEU A 13 -15.68 -59.49 9.48
N LEU A 14 -15.87 -60.17 10.61
CA LEU A 14 -16.64 -59.78 11.77
C LEU A 14 -15.70 -59.19 12.85
N CYS A 15 -16.27 -58.28 13.66
CA CYS A 15 -15.78 -57.73 14.94
C CYS A 15 -14.82 -56.53 14.90
N PRO A 16 -14.83 -55.63 15.91
CA PRO A 16 -15.90 -55.25 16.85
C PRO A 16 -16.15 -53.72 16.86
N ALA A 17 -17.32 -53.32 17.35
CA ALA A 17 -17.67 -51.92 17.58
C ALA A 17 -16.80 -51.32 18.71
N VAL A 18 -15.92 -50.38 18.36
CA VAL A 18 -15.35 -49.43 19.31
C VAL A 18 -16.28 -48.23 19.34
N ALA A 19 -17.05 -48.09 20.42
CA ALA A 19 -17.78 -46.87 20.71
C ALA A 19 -16.79 -45.82 21.22
N ILE A 20 -16.32 -44.96 20.31
CA ILE A 20 -15.61 -43.73 20.70
C ILE A 20 -16.70 -42.69 20.95
N ALA A 21 -16.88 -42.31 22.21
CA ALA A 21 -17.73 -41.19 22.58
C ALA A 21 -17.17 -39.92 21.93
N ALA A 22 -17.88 -39.37 20.94
CA ALA A 22 -17.57 -38.07 20.37
C ALA A 22 -17.99 -36.97 21.37
N PRO A 23 -17.11 -36.04 21.75
CA PRO A 23 -17.55 -34.82 22.39
C PRO A 23 -18.40 -34.02 21.40
N ALA A 24 -19.56 -33.55 21.87
CA ALA A 24 -20.39 -32.60 21.15
C ALA A 24 -19.52 -31.41 20.70
N GLN A 25 -19.36 -31.24 19.40
CA GLN A 25 -18.76 -30.05 18.83
C GLN A 25 -19.87 -29.00 18.80
N ASP A 26 -19.80 -28.07 19.75
CA ASP A 26 -20.47 -26.78 19.64
C ASP A 26 -20.15 -26.18 18.26
N PRO A 27 -21.15 -25.76 17.46
CA PRO A 27 -20.88 -24.88 16.35
C PRO A 27 -20.62 -23.50 16.96
N HIS A 28 -19.37 -23.25 17.37
CA HIS A 28 -18.82 -21.90 17.34
C HIS A 28 -18.80 -21.46 15.86
N GLY A 29 -19.96 -21.02 15.39
CA GLY A 29 -20.13 -20.26 14.16
C GLY A 29 -19.71 -18.82 14.36
N ASP A 30 -18.53 -18.60 14.92
CA ASP A 30 -17.83 -17.32 14.93
C ASP A 30 -16.77 -17.38 13.84
N ALA A 31 -17.16 -17.08 12.60
CA ALA A 31 -16.22 -16.88 11.51
C ALA A 31 -16.78 -15.95 10.42
N HIS A 32 -17.30 -14.79 10.83
CA HIS A 32 -17.41 -13.61 9.93
C HIS A 32 -17.04 -12.31 10.66
N ALA A 33 -16.07 -12.37 11.56
CA ALA A 33 -15.47 -11.21 12.20
C ALA A 33 -13.96 -11.17 11.94
N ALA A 34 -13.54 -10.88 10.70
CA ALA A 34 -12.16 -10.50 10.40
C ALA A 34 -11.99 -9.83 9.01
N HIS A 35 -12.74 -8.75 8.75
CA HIS A 35 -12.27 -7.71 7.82
C HIS A 35 -12.21 -6.33 8.49
N SER A 36 -12.04 -6.30 9.82
CA SER A 36 -11.68 -5.09 10.57
C SER A 36 -10.19 -5.08 10.89
N ALA A 37 -9.36 -5.27 9.86
CA ALA A 37 -7.94 -5.00 9.92
C ALA A 37 -7.59 -3.82 9.00
N HIS A 38 -8.21 -2.66 9.25
CA HIS A 38 -7.60 -1.36 8.96
C HIS A 38 -6.79 -0.88 10.19
N ALA A 39 -6.27 -1.84 10.97
CA ALA A 39 -5.49 -1.58 12.16
C ALA A 39 -4.04 -1.29 11.75
N ALA A 40 -3.68 -0.01 11.86
CA ALA A 40 -2.37 0.56 11.63
C ALA A 40 -1.87 0.42 10.18
N HIS A 41 -1.99 1.49 9.40
CA HIS A 41 -1.02 1.74 8.33
C HIS A 41 0.36 1.66 8.99
N ALA A 42 1.07 0.55 8.76
CA ALA A 42 2.44 0.41 9.20
C ALA A 42 3.16 1.68 8.75
N VAL A 43 3.78 2.39 9.69
CA VAL A 43 4.62 3.54 9.38
C VAL A 43 5.63 3.01 8.37
N HIS A 44 5.46 3.38 7.10
CA HIS A 44 6.37 2.94 6.06
C HIS A 44 7.70 3.59 6.40
N ALA A 45 8.69 2.76 6.73
CA ALA A 45 10.00 3.27 7.08
C ALA A 45 10.62 3.98 5.85
N PRO A 46 11.49 4.97 6.05
CA PRO A 46 12.27 5.55 4.98
C PRO A 46 12.99 4.48 4.16
N ALA A 47 13.16 4.72 2.86
CA ALA A 47 13.89 3.80 2.02
C ALA A 47 15.36 3.71 2.48
N VAL A 48 15.84 2.49 2.73
CA VAL A 48 17.27 2.22 2.96
C VAL A 48 17.95 2.22 1.59
N VAL A 49 18.46 3.38 1.18
CA VAL A 49 19.23 3.52 -0.05
C VAL A 49 20.69 3.16 0.26
N ALA A 50 21.20 2.11 -0.40
CA ALA A 50 22.59 1.72 -0.24
C ALA A 50 23.53 2.86 -0.71
N PRO A 51 24.72 3.04 -0.10
CA PRO A 51 25.64 4.12 -0.49
C PRO A 51 26.13 4.03 -1.94
N ASP A 52 26.14 2.82 -2.51
CA ASP A 52 26.53 2.48 -3.88
C ASP A 52 25.34 2.25 -4.82
N HIS A 53 24.13 2.63 -4.38
CA HIS A 53 22.93 2.56 -5.21
C HIS A 53 23.11 3.34 -6.51
N VAL A 54 22.89 2.67 -7.63
CA VAL A 54 22.78 3.31 -8.94
C VAL A 54 21.35 3.75 -9.12
N ARG A 55 21.13 5.07 -9.22
CA ARG A 55 19.78 5.65 -9.40
C ARG A 55 19.08 5.02 -10.61
N TYR A 56 17.81 4.69 -10.43
CA TYR A 56 16.96 4.15 -11.49
C TYR A 56 16.57 5.27 -12.46
N GLU A 57 16.44 4.93 -13.75
CA GLU A 57 15.85 5.84 -14.74
C GLU A 57 14.33 5.86 -14.54
N PRO A 58 13.71 7.02 -14.24
CA PRO A 58 12.27 7.13 -14.18
C PRO A 58 11.66 7.21 -15.58
N ASP A 59 10.40 6.79 -15.74
CA ASP A 59 9.63 7.09 -16.94
C ASP A 59 8.99 8.49 -16.86
N ALA A 60 8.41 8.94 -17.98
CA ALA A 60 7.81 10.27 -18.05
C ALA A 60 6.63 10.48 -17.07
N PRO A 61 5.70 9.51 -16.91
CA PRO A 61 4.63 9.63 -15.92
C PRO A 61 5.12 9.70 -14.47
N LEU A 62 6.16 8.95 -14.10
CA LEU A 62 6.77 9.01 -12.78
C LEU A 62 7.36 10.40 -12.51
N MET A 63 8.17 10.92 -13.45
CA MET A 63 8.75 12.26 -13.32
C MET A 63 7.67 13.33 -13.12
N GLU A 64 6.59 13.27 -13.91
CA GLU A 64 5.48 14.20 -13.80
C GLU A 64 4.77 14.11 -12.44
N GLY A 65 4.37 12.90 -12.04
CA GLY A 65 3.64 12.67 -10.79
C GLY A 65 4.46 13.09 -9.56
N MET A 66 5.74 12.75 -9.52
CA MET A 66 6.60 13.11 -8.39
C MET A 66 6.91 14.60 -8.31
N ARG A 67 6.97 15.31 -9.44
CA ARG A 67 7.10 16.78 -9.43
C ARG A 67 5.84 17.46 -8.90
N ARG A 68 4.65 16.96 -9.26
CA ARG A 68 3.38 17.43 -8.66
C ARG A 68 3.36 17.21 -7.16
N MET A 69 3.74 16.01 -6.71
CA MET A 69 3.85 15.71 -5.27
C MET A 69 4.87 16.60 -4.56
N SER A 70 6.03 16.88 -5.19
CA SER A 70 7.03 17.80 -4.65
C SER A 70 6.45 19.22 -4.47
N ALA A 71 5.71 19.73 -5.45
CA ALA A 71 5.09 21.05 -5.38
C ALA A 71 4.02 21.13 -4.28
N VAL A 72 3.24 20.06 -4.08
CA VAL A 72 2.29 19.97 -2.97
C VAL A 72 3.02 20.01 -1.62
N VAL A 73 4.07 19.22 -1.46
CA VAL A 73 4.86 19.18 -0.22
C VAL A 73 5.50 20.54 0.08
N GLU A 74 5.99 21.25 -0.94
CA GLU A 74 6.48 22.63 -0.80
C GLU A 74 5.37 23.59 -0.35
N ALA A 75 4.18 23.49 -0.92
CA ALA A 75 3.04 24.31 -0.51
C ALA A 75 2.62 24.04 0.95
N LEU A 76 2.70 22.79 1.42
CA LEU A 76 2.44 22.43 2.82
C LEU A 76 3.44 23.08 3.79
N GLU A 77 4.69 23.35 3.38
CA GLU A 77 5.60 24.15 4.20
C GLU A 77 5.10 25.58 4.39
N HIS A 78 4.47 26.18 3.38
CA HIS A 78 3.85 27.49 3.52
C HIS A 78 2.66 27.46 4.48
N ALA A 79 1.87 26.38 4.50
CA ALA A 79 0.81 26.18 5.50
C ALA A 79 1.36 26.24 6.93
N ARG A 80 2.54 25.63 7.16
CA ARG A 80 3.21 25.61 8.47
C ARG A 80 3.63 27.00 8.96
N HIS A 81 3.78 27.95 8.04
CA HIS A 81 4.03 29.35 8.34
C HIS A 81 2.75 30.19 8.50
N GLY A 82 1.57 29.55 8.51
CA GLY A 82 0.27 30.21 8.67
C GLY A 82 -0.23 30.88 7.40
N HIS A 83 0.31 30.53 6.23
CA HIS A 83 -0.08 31.15 4.96
C HIS A 83 -1.25 30.46 4.25
N LEU A 84 -1.66 29.27 4.72
CA LEU A 84 -2.78 28.49 4.14
C LEU A 84 -3.78 28.11 5.24
N GLY A 85 -5.07 28.08 4.90
CA GLY A 85 -6.13 27.60 5.77
C GLY A 85 -6.39 26.10 5.61
N ALA A 86 -7.28 25.57 6.45
CA ALA A 86 -7.61 24.14 6.47
C ALA A 86 -8.16 23.63 5.12
N ALA A 87 -8.99 24.43 4.44
CA ALA A 87 -9.55 24.07 3.14
C ALA A 87 -8.45 23.97 2.07
N GLU A 88 -7.45 24.84 2.09
CA GLU A 88 -6.30 24.74 1.19
C GLU A 88 -5.45 23.49 1.49
N VAL A 89 -5.29 23.12 2.76
CA VAL A 89 -4.57 21.89 3.17
C VAL A 89 -5.29 20.64 2.66
N GLU A 90 -6.62 20.59 2.78
CA GLU A 90 -7.43 19.49 2.23
C GLU A 90 -7.30 19.39 0.70
N LEU A 91 -7.33 20.52 -0.02
CA LEU A 91 -7.12 20.54 -1.47
C LEU A 91 -5.73 20.04 -1.87
N LEU A 92 -4.70 20.41 -1.11
CA LEU A 92 -3.33 19.93 -1.31
C LEU A 92 -3.24 18.42 -1.07
N ALA A 93 -3.90 17.88 -0.03
CA ALA A 93 -3.94 16.45 0.21
C ALA A 93 -4.61 15.67 -0.94
N ALA A 94 -5.72 16.18 -1.48
CA ALA A 94 -6.39 15.61 -2.64
C ALA A 94 -5.48 15.55 -3.88
N GLU A 95 -4.67 16.59 -4.13
CA GLU A 95 -3.72 16.61 -5.25
C GLU A 95 -2.65 15.52 -5.13
N VAL A 96 -2.25 15.12 -3.91
CA VAL A 96 -1.36 13.96 -3.71
C VAL A 96 -2.03 12.67 -4.20
N HIS A 97 -3.31 12.48 -3.86
CA HIS A 97 -4.06 11.30 -4.30
C HIS A 97 -4.23 11.27 -5.82
N ASP A 98 -4.51 12.42 -6.45
CA ASP A 98 -4.64 12.54 -7.90
C ASP A 98 -3.31 12.26 -8.62
N ALA A 99 -2.19 12.79 -8.11
CA ALA A 99 -0.87 12.50 -8.64
C ALA A 99 -0.51 11.01 -8.51
N ALA A 100 -0.87 10.37 -7.39
CA ALA A 100 -0.67 8.93 -7.20
C ALA A 100 -1.51 8.11 -8.18
N ALA A 101 -2.79 8.45 -8.32
CA ALA A 101 -3.70 7.79 -9.26
C ALA A 101 -3.21 7.91 -10.70
N PHE A 102 -2.71 9.09 -11.08
CA PHE A 102 -2.06 9.30 -12.39
C PHE A 102 -0.88 8.34 -12.59
N MET A 103 0.04 8.24 -11.62
CA MET A 103 1.18 7.33 -11.73
C MET A 103 0.75 5.86 -11.82
N PHE A 104 -0.21 5.41 -11.01
CA PHE A 104 -0.74 4.04 -11.09
C PHE A 104 -1.38 3.72 -12.45
N ALA A 105 -1.95 4.72 -13.11
CA ALA A 105 -2.61 4.55 -14.40
C ALA A 105 -1.64 4.59 -15.60
N HIS A 106 -0.47 5.22 -15.44
CA HIS A 106 0.37 5.61 -16.58
C HIS A 106 1.83 5.17 -16.48
N CYS A 107 2.39 4.93 -15.29
CA CYS A 107 3.78 4.48 -15.15
C CYS A 107 3.97 3.05 -15.69
N GLU A 108 5.10 2.81 -16.34
CA GLU A 108 5.54 1.56 -16.92
C GLU A 108 6.98 1.26 -16.48
N LEU A 109 7.17 1.12 -15.17
CA LEU A 109 8.48 0.80 -14.61
C LEU A 109 8.77 -0.70 -14.64
N PRO A 110 10.06 -1.09 -14.75
CA PRO A 110 10.47 -2.45 -14.42
C PRO A 110 10.14 -2.78 -12.95
N PRO A 111 10.00 -4.08 -12.59
CA PRO A 111 9.54 -4.47 -11.25
C PRO A 111 10.38 -3.95 -10.08
N GLU A 112 11.70 -3.84 -10.23
CA GLU A 112 12.58 -3.41 -9.15
C GLU A 112 12.42 -1.91 -8.81
N PRO A 113 12.54 -0.96 -9.77
CA PRO A 113 12.20 0.45 -9.53
C PRO A 113 10.76 0.64 -9.01
N ASP A 114 9.80 -0.14 -9.51
CA ASP A 114 8.40 -0.07 -9.09
C ASP A 114 8.20 -0.44 -7.61
N VAL A 115 8.91 -1.46 -7.10
CA VAL A 115 8.91 -1.80 -5.67
C VAL A 115 9.48 -0.64 -4.82
N ALA A 116 10.56 -0.01 -5.29
CA ALA A 116 11.12 1.16 -4.62
C ALA A 116 10.13 2.34 -4.60
N LEU A 117 9.45 2.60 -5.73
CA LEU A 117 8.44 3.64 -5.86
C LEU A 117 7.26 3.43 -4.90
N HIS A 118 6.74 2.20 -4.80
CA HIS A 118 5.59 1.89 -3.94
C HIS A 118 5.80 2.30 -2.48
N GLY A 119 7.01 2.15 -1.93
CA GLY A 119 7.34 2.59 -0.57
C GLY A 119 7.34 4.12 -0.40
N LEU A 120 7.58 4.87 -1.47
CA LEU A 120 7.48 6.34 -1.48
C LEU A 120 6.00 6.76 -1.52
N LEU A 121 5.24 6.20 -2.47
CA LEU A 121 3.84 6.54 -2.67
C LEU A 121 2.98 6.22 -1.43
N ALA A 122 3.25 5.09 -0.78
CA ALA A 122 2.54 4.73 0.44
C ALA A 122 2.71 5.77 1.58
N ARG A 123 3.91 6.34 1.75
CA ARG A 123 4.14 7.41 2.73
C ARG A 123 3.49 8.73 2.34
N LEU A 124 3.56 9.09 1.05
CA LEU A 124 2.96 10.32 0.54
C LEU A 124 1.44 10.28 0.70
N MET A 125 0.81 9.17 0.32
CA MET A 125 -0.63 8.98 0.46
C MET A 125 -1.07 8.85 1.92
N ALA A 126 -0.26 8.23 2.79
CA ALA A 126 -0.57 8.18 4.22
C ALA A 126 -0.50 9.58 4.86
N GLY A 127 0.47 10.41 4.46
CA GLY A 127 0.54 11.81 4.89
C GLY A 127 -0.65 12.64 4.41
N ALA A 128 -1.04 12.48 3.14
CA ALA A 128 -2.23 13.13 2.59
C ALA A 128 -3.50 12.74 3.36
N GLN A 129 -3.70 11.44 3.62
CA GLN A 129 -4.84 10.98 4.41
C GLN A 129 -4.84 11.52 5.84
N ALA A 130 -3.68 11.68 6.47
CA ALA A 130 -3.59 12.30 7.80
C ALA A 130 -3.95 13.78 7.77
N LEU A 131 -3.53 14.52 6.74
CA LEU A 131 -3.89 15.92 6.53
C LEU A 131 -5.39 16.10 6.25
N GLU A 132 -6.03 15.17 5.53
CA GLU A 132 -7.50 15.18 5.35
C GLU A 132 -8.25 14.93 6.66
N ALA A 133 -7.70 14.08 7.54
CA ALA A 133 -8.31 13.74 8.81
C ALA A 133 -8.20 14.88 9.84
N ASP A 134 -7.09 15.61 9.83
CA ASP A 134 -6.87 16.79 10.67
C ASP A 134 -6.02 17.84 9.91
N PRO A 135 -6.63 18.74 9.13
CA PRO A 135 -5.89 19.74 8.34
C PRO A 135 -5.23 20.83 9.19
N ALA A 136 -5.48 20.87 10.51
CA ALA A 136 -4.76 21.73 11.43
C ALA A 136 -3.44 21.10 11.91
N ASP A 137 -3.30 19.77 11.84
CA ASP A 137 -2.07 19.05 12.15
C ASP A 137 -1.20 18.87 10.90
N LEU A 138 -0.20 19.74 10.76
CA LEU A 138 0.75 19.70 9.64
C LEU A 138 1.98 18.81 9.91
N SER A 139 2.04 18.08 11.04
CA SER A 139 3.14 17.16 11.32
C SER A 139 3.33 16.05 10.26
N PRO A 140 2.30 15.54 9.54
CA PRO A 140 2.51 14.55 8.49
C PRO A 140 3.37 15.03 7.31
N ALA A 141 3.43 16.35 7.07
CA ALA A 141 4.20 16.94 5.98
C ALA A 141 5.70 16.62 6.08
N GLU A 142 6.24 16.40 7.29
CA GLU A 142 7.64 16.02 7.48
C GLU A 142 7.96 14.66 6.86
N GLN A 143 7.08 13.66 7.05
CA GLN A 143 7.26 12.34 6.46
C GLN A 143 7.09 12.38 4.94
N MET A 144 6.17 13.19 4.44
CA MET A 144 5.97 13.41 3.00
C MET A 144 7.23 14.01 2.36
N ARG A 145 7.84 15.01 3.03
CA ARG A 145 9.12 15.59 2.60
C ARG A 145 10.25 14.56 2.55
N ALA A 146 10.37 13.74 3.58
CA ALA A 146 11.35 12.65 3.58
C ALA A 146 11.12 11.65 2.43
N ALA A 147 9.87 11.38 2.03
CA ALA A 147 9.58 10.53 0.88
C ALA A 147 9.99 11.17 -0.45
N VAL A 148 9.78 12.49 -0.62
CA VAL A 148 10.27 13.26 -1.77
C VAL A 148 11.81 13.29 -1.81
N GLU A 149 12.48 13.41 -0.67
CA GLU A 149 13.95 13.32 -0.60
C GLU A 149 14.45 11.93 -0.99
N ASP A 150 13.76 10.87 -0.56
CA ASP A 150 14.09 9.50 -0.93
C ASP A 150 13.95 9.25 -2.43
N TYR A 151 12.93 9.84 -3.09
CA TYR A 151 12.80 9.80 -4.54
C TYR A 151 14.07 10.32 -5.23
N ARG A 152 14.60 11.46 -4.79
CA ARG A 152 15.84 12.05 -5.33
C ARG A 152 17.04 11.12 -5.14
N ARG A 153 17.08 10.34 -4.07
CA ARG A 153 18.16 9.37 -3.82
C ARG A 153 18.01 8.09 -4.65
N LEU A 154 16.78 7.73 -5.02
CA LEU A 154 16.46 6.47 -5.72
C LEU A 154 16.42 6.60 -7.24
N PHE A 155 15.93 7.72 -7.77
CA PHE A 155 15.63 7.92 -9.20
C PHE A 155 16.38 9.10 -9.76
N GLU A 156 16.93 8.97 -10.97
CA GLU A 156 17.64 10.01 -11.71
C GLU A 156 16.63 10.88 -12.50
N ASP A 157 15.96 11.82 -11.81
CA ASP A 157 15.15 12.83 -12.47
C ASP A 157 15.95 14.15 -12.61
N PRO A 158 16.48 14.47 -13.80
CA PRO A 158 17.35 15.63 -13.99
C PRO A 158 16.61 16.98 -13.93
N ALA A 159 15.28 16.98 -14.05
CA ALA A 159 14.45 18.19 -13.98
C ALA A 159 13.64 18.26 -12.68
N PHE A 160 13.99 17.44 -11.68
CA PHE A 160 13.39 17.52 -10.36
C PHE A 160 13.81 18.82 -9.64
N PRO A 161 12.88 19.54 -8.99
CA PRO A 161 13.20 20.76 -8.27
C PRO A 161 14.21 20.54 -7.14
N GLY A 162 15.03 21.57 -6.92
CA GLY A 162 16.19 21.60 -6.03
C GLY A 162 15.84 21.71 -4.56
#